data_AF-A0A8J5S561-F1
#
_entry.id   AF-A0A8J5S561-F1
#
_cell.length_a   1.000
_cell.length_b   1.000
_cell.length_c   1.000
_cell.angle_alpha   90.00
_cell.angle_beta   90.00
_cell.angle_gamma   90.00
#
_symmetry.space_group_name_H-M   'P 1'
#
loop_
_entity.id
_entity.type
_entity.pdbx_description
1 polymer ?
#
loop_
_entity_poly.entity_id
_entity_poly.type
_entity_poly.pdbx_seq_one_letter_code
_entity_poly.pdbx_strand_id
1 'polypeptide(L)'
;MADDGDAVLSDVDEDPIPPPPSTSQKAPPPSQTQSQSQAHAQAQRLLDLAAELEEERRLRRAAEESLADTENRFGRLKAFAQDVLRKRDDLTNEAAAASRSHSALQAEVSTASSMLSSGFERISAKAAPSTAPAPAPLPTSQKYSSGLPALAYGVLKRANDIVDDLLSQIDAANSDRDRAREQMEHRNYQIAIEVSELEASLASRSSECESLSKSLSEKEAEISDLRDRVTFLEDKLDAQRPVLTEQIGCASKVYDEIREVVKLVDADAASALSDSVFVWKETDVEESLKVSLEGTKMAYDIAATALHKVGAWVDKRESKVRALEARVDELMREKEHIGVLLRSALQSNTSEVLKVAEDGLREAGIEVGLKERREHRPGSVEKDEVYTLAGALENSIKESQVKIVELQHLVEALRAESGLLRTRLEGQEKETGQLRKQIKHLEEKERVANESVIFYLSEV
;
A
#
# COMPACT_ATOMS: atom_id res chain seq x y z
N MET A 1 77.82 66.18 -17.12
CA MET A 1 77.28 67.22 -16.23
C MET A 1 78.27 67.30 -15.06
N ALA A 2 79.41 68.00 -15.17
CA ALA A 2 79.63 69.32 -15.81
C ALA A 2 78.85 70.41 -15.03
N ASP A 3 79.43 71.48 -14.50
CA ASP A 3 80.80 72.04 -14.54
C ASP A 3 81.12 72.66 -13.15
N ASP A 4 82.29 73.14 -12.69
CA ASP A 4 83.68 73.41 -13.14
C ASP A 4 84.07 74.88 -12.75
N GLY A 5 85.33 75.12 -12.34
CA GLY A 5 85.85 76.42 -11.82
C GLY A 5 85.38 76.84 -10.40
N ASP A 6 86.01 77.76 -9.66
CA ASP A 6 87.33 78.44 -9.71
C ASP A 6 87.55 79.13 -8.30
N ALA A 7 88.59 79.86 -7.87
CA ALA A 7 89.80 80.42 -8.50
C ALA A 7 90.94 80.75 -7.48
N VAL A 8 92.20 80.48 -7.87
CA VAL A 8 93.42 81.33 -7.73
C VAL A 8 94.01 81.66 -6.31
N LEU A 9 95.31 82.07 -6.32
CA LEU A 9 96.26 82.24 -5.20
C LEU A 9 96.92 83.65 -5.18
N SER A 10 97.41 84.09 -4.01
CA SER A 10 98.48 85.10 -3.79
C SER A 10 98.80 85.17 -2.28
N ASP A 11 100.01 85.09 -1.71
CA ASP A 11 101.41 85.08 -2.18
C ASP A 11 102.06 86.44 -2.55
N VAL A 12 103.40 86.51 -2.38
CA VAL A 12 104.38 87.58 -2.76
C VAL A 12 104.69 88.74 -1.76
N ASP A 13 105.91 88.69 -1.18
CA ASP A 13 106.95 89.72 -0.89
C ASP A 13 106.65 91.06 -0.17
N GLU A 14 107.62 91.91 0.25
CA GLU A 14 108.88 91.79 1.06
C GLU A 14 109.29 93.27 1.44
N ASP A 15 110.40 93.51 2.16
CA ASP A 15 110.84 94.84 2.64
C ASP A 15 111.27 95.83 1.51
N PRO A 16 111.37 97.16 1.81
CA PRO A 16 112.73 97.71 1.91
C PRO A 16 112.96 98.84 2.95
N ILE A 17 114.13 98.78 3.60
CA ILE A 17 114.75 99.83 4.45
C ILE A 17 115.42 100.91 3.57
N PRO A 18 115.19 102.23 3.79
CA PRO A 18 116.31 103.19 4.01
C PRO A 18 115.92 104.48 4.82
N PRO A 19 116.79 105.51 4.99
CA PRO A 19 118.12 105.57 5.61
C PRO A 19 118.26 106.74 6.65
N PRO A 20 119.44 107.00 7.29
CA PRO A 20 119.62 108.10 8.28
C PRO A 20 120.10 109.45 7.66
N PRO A 21 120.17 110.54 8.46
CA PRO A 21 121.46 111.01 9.01
C PRO A 21 121.39 111.27 10.54
N SER A 22 122.44 111.19 11.38
CA SER A 22 123.85 111.61 11.32
C SER A 22 124.11 113.09 11.66
N THR A 23 125.05 113.34 12.59
CA THR A 23 125.72 114.63 12.93
C THR A 23 124.87 115.73 13.60
N SER A 24 125.38 116.66 14.43
CA SER A 24 126.65 116.77 15.19
C SER A 24 126.55 117.96 16.19
N GLN A 25 127.64 118.24 16.93
CA GLN A 25 127.89 119.44 17.77
C GLN A 25 127.14 119.39 19.13
N LYS A 26 127.75 119.39 20.33
CA LYS A 26 129.12 119.74 20.82
C LYS A 26 129.46 121.23 20.84
N ALA A 27 129.13 121.89 21.95
CA ALA A 27 129.67 123.18 22.39
C ALA A 27 129.45 123.36 23.92
N PRO A 28 130.27 124.13 24.67
CA PRO A 28 131.61 124.65 24.38
C PRO A 28 132.63 124.16 25.47
N PRO A 29 133.61 124.92 26.07
CA PRO A 29 134.84 124.34 26.63
C PRO A 29 134.82 124.18 28.18
N PRO A 30 135.91 123.73 28.84
CA PRO A 30 137.01 124.65 29.16
C PRO A 30 138.43 124.05 29.01
N SER A 31 139.43 124.92 28.85
CA SER A 31 140.85 124.58 28.97
C SER A 31 141.20 124.18 30.41
N GLN A 32 142.02 123.15 30.59
CA GLN A 32 142.55 122.79 31.91
C GLN A 32 144.01 123.20 32.09
N THR A 33 144.15 124.21 32.96
CA THR A 33 145.21 124.38 33.96
C THR A 33 146.69 124.43 33.56
N GLN A 34 147.21 125.66 33.54
CA GLN A 34 148.16 126.00 34.60
C GLN A 34 147.47 125.81 35.97
N SER A 35 148.14 125.22 36.97
CA SER A 35 147.65 124.85 38.32
C SER A 35 147.01 123.45 38.48
N GLN A 36 147.85 122.50 38.90
CA GLN A 36 147.58 121.32 39.72
C GLN A 36 146.15 121.16 40.27
N SER A 37 145.35 120.19 39.79
CA SER A 37 144.27 119.53 40.58
C SER A 37 143.46 118.41 39.89
N GLN A 38 143.46 118.30 38.55
CA GLN A 38 142.29 117.76 37.84
C GLN A 38 142.35 116.29 37.36
N ALA A 39 143.48 115.58 37.47
CA ALA A 39 143.65 114.23 36.90
C ALA A 39 142.71 113.15 37.49
N HIS A 40 142.31 113.25 38.76
CA HIS A 40 141.44 112.24 39.39
C HIS A 40 139.97 112.32 38.93
N ALA A 41 139.48 113.49 38.50
CA ALA A 41 138.05 113.71 38.27
C ALA A 41 137.50 113.10 36.95
N GLN A 42 138.37 112.85 35.95
CA GLN A 42 137.95 112.19 34.71
C GLN A 42 137.87 110.67 34.84
N ALA A 43 138.75 110.05 35.64
CA ALA A 43 138.73 108.61 35.89
C ALA A 43 137.42 108.17 36.57
N GLN A 44 136.92 108.98 37.52
CA GLN A 44 135.64 108.75 38.20
C GLN A 44 134.49 108.63 37.18
N ARG A 45 134.33 109.63 36.31
CA ARG A 45 133.22 109.68 35.33
C ARG A 45 133.20 108.53 34.33
N LEU A 46 134.36 107.95 34.00
CA LEU A 46 134.43 106.79 33.10
C LEU A 46 134.03 105.49 33.82
N LEU A 47 134.25 105.40 35.13
CA LEU A 47 133.73 104.31 35.96
C LEU A 47 132.22 104.46 36.18
N ASP A 48 131.73 105.68 36.41
CA ASP A 48 130.30 105.98 36.55
C ASP A 48 129.53 105.59 35.26
N LEU A 49 130.02 106.03 34.09
CA LEU A 49 129.44 105.66 32.78
C LEU A 49 129.55 104.16 32.46
N ALA A 50 130.60 103.47 32.92
CA ALA A 50 130.69 102.01 32.78
C ALA A 50 129.64 101.31 33.65
N ALA A 51 129.41 101.78 34.88
CA ALA A 51 128.38 101.26 35.76
C ALA A 51 126.96 101.54 35.24
N GLU A 52 126.68 102.74 34.72
CA GLU A 52 125.40 103.05 34.05
C GLU A 52 125.13 102.13 32.85
N LEU A 53 126.16 101.78 32.08
CA LEU A 53 126.05 100.93 30.90
C LEU A 53 126.00 99.42 31.23
N GLU A 54 126.60 98.99 32.33
CA GLU A 54 126.36 97.65 32.89
C GLU A 54 124.94 97.53 33.49
N GLU A 55 124.43 98.59 34.11
CA GLU A 55 123.06 98.67 34.65
C GLU A 55 122.02 98.72 33.53
N GLU A 56 122.23 99.46 32.43
CA GLU A 56 121.39 99.38 31.22
C GLU A 56 121.34 97.96 30.69
N ARG A 57 122.51 97.31 30.52
CA ARG A 57 122.58 95.90 30.07
C ARG A 57 121.96 94.91 31.05
N ARG A 58 121.87 95.25 32.34
CA ARG A 58 121.19 94.43 33.37
C ARG A 58 119.67 94.61 33.27
N LEU A 59 119.20 95.86 33.18
CA LEU A 59 117.79 96.19 32.99
C LEU A 59 117.25 95.67 31.67
N ARG A 60 118.04 95.74 30.59
CA ARG A 60 117.71 95.21 29.28
C ARG A 60 117.52 93.70 29.29
N ARG A 61 118.46 92.95 29.88
CA ARG A 61 118.30 91.50 30.06
C ARG A 61 117.08 91.16 30.90
N ALA A 62 116.82 91.90 31.99
CA ALA A 62 115.60 91.70 32.79
C ALA A 62 114.30 92.01 32.00
N ALA A 63 114.35 92.96 31.06
CA ALA A 63 113.23 93.27 30.17
C ALA A 63 113.05 92.21 29.06
N GLU A 64 114.13 91.70 28.50
CA GLU A 64 114.14 90.61 27.49
C GLU A 64 113.71 89.26 28.13
N GLU A 65 114.14 88.97 29.36
CA GLU A 65 113.66 87.85 30.19
C GLU A 65 112.16 88.01 30.52
N SER A 66 111.72 89.21 30.90
CA SER A 66 110.30 89.51 31.14
C SER A 66 109.46 89.38 29.86
N LEU A 67 109.99 89.81 28.71
CA LEU A 67 109.33 89.62 27.41
C LEU A 67 109.14 88.14 27.13
N ALA A 68 110.21 87.34 27.15
CA ALA A 68 110.16 85.91 26.92
C ALA A 68 109.22 85.20 27.92
N ASP A 69 109.16 85.61 29.19
CA ASP A 69 108.24 85.02 30.16
C ASP A 69 106.78 85.44 29.89
N THR A 70 106.52 86.66 29.41
CA THR A 70 105.17 87.07 28.93
C THR A 70 104.76 86.36 27.64
N GLU A 71 105.66 86.12 26.70
CA GLU A 71 105.41 85.33 25.48
C GLU A 71 105.11 83.86 25.84
N ASN A 72 105.84 83.27 26.78
CA ASN A 72 105.55 81.92 27.29
C ASN A 72 104.20 81.85 28.03
N ARG A 73 103.83 82.91 28.79
CA ARG A 73 102.48 83.02 29.38
C ARG A 73 101.40 83.16 28.30
N PHE A 74 101.63 83.95 27.25
CA PHE A 74 100.71 84.15 26.14
C PHE A 74 100.54 82.87 25.28
N GLY A 75 101.62 82.14 25.00
CA GLY A 75 101.58 80.85 24.31
C GLY A 75 100.75 79.81 25.07
N ARG A 76 100.95 79.70 26.40
CA ARG A 76 100.11 78.85 27.27
C ARG A 76 98.64 79.28 27.28
N LEU A 77 98.36 80.59 27.32
CA LEU A 77 97.00 81.13 27.25
C LEU A 77 96.33 80.84 25.89
N LYS A 78 97.08 80.96 24.78
CA LYS A 78 96.60 80.66 23.43
C LYS A 78 96.26 79.17 23.26
N ALA A 79 97.10 78.28 23.75
CA ALA A 79 96.82 76.84 23.76
C ALA A 79 95.58 76.51 24.62
N PHE A 80 95.48 77.08 25.82
CA PHE A 80 94.31 76.93 26.69
C PHE A 80 93.02 77.44 26.02
N ALA A 81 93.07 78.60 25.36
CA ALA A 81 91.93 79.14 24.62
C ALA A 81 91.50 78.25 23.44
N GLN A 82 92.46 77.65 22.72
CA GLN A 82 92.18 76.68 21.65
C GLN A 82 91.54 75.39 22.17
N ASP A 83 92.00 74.86 23.32
CA ASP A 83 91.40 73.68 23.93
C ASP A 83 90.03 73.95 24.58
N VAL A 84 89.79 75.17 25.07
CA VAL A 84 88.44 75.61 25.50
C VAL A 84 87.49 75.73 24.29
N LEU A 85 87.96 76.24 23.15
CA LEU A 85 87.18 76.28 21.91
C LEU A 85 86.86 74.88 21.38
N ARG A 86 87.84 73.96 21.35
CA ARG A 86 87.60 72.54 21.01
C ARG A 86 86.52 71.92 21.89
N LYS A 87 86.66 72.02 23.22
CA LYS A 87 85.67 71.47 24.17
C LYS A 87 84.27 72.09 24.02
N ARG A 88 84.17 73.37 23.68
CA ARG A 88 82.89 74.01 23.33
C ARG A 88 82.29 73.37 22.07
N ASP A 89 83.11 73.15 21.05
CA ASP A 89 82.67 72.63 19.76
C ASP A 89 82.30 71.13 19.86
N ASP A 90 83.03 70.36 20.64
CA ASP A 90 82.67 68.98 21.01
C ASP A 90 81.32 68.95 21.76
N LEU A 91 81.14 69.77 22.80
CA LEU A 91 79.89 69.85 23.58
C LEU A 91 78.69 70.32 22.75
N THR A 92 78.87 71.23 21.78
CA THR A 92 77.78 71.64 20.88
C THR A 92 77.44 70.55 19.85
N ASN A 93 78.42 69.78 19.38
CA ASN A 93 78.18 68.62 18.54
C ASN A 93 77.46 67.48 19.31
N GLU A 94 77.86 67.21 20.55
CA GLU A 94 77.16 66.26 21.45
C GLU A 94 75.73 66.73 21.73
N ALA A 95 75.50 68.01 22.06
CA ALA A 95 74.17 68.56 22.28
C ALA A 95 73.29 68.46 21.01
N ALA A 96 73.85 68.71 19.82
CA ALA A 96 73.15 68.54 18.55
C ALA A 96 72.84 67.05 18.24
N ALA A 97 73.73 66.13 18.60
CA ALA A 97 73.48 64.69 18.49
C ALA A 97 72.37 64.22 19.46
N ALA A 98 72.42 64.65 20.71
CA ALA A 98 71.40 64.36 21.73
C ALA A 98 70.03 64.97 21.39
N SER A 99 70.00 66.18 20.81
CA SER A 99 68.76 66.80 20.31
C SER A 99 68.15 65.99 19.17
N ARG A 100 68.97 65.53 18.21
CA ARG A 100 68.52 64.65 17.12
C ARG A 100 67.99 63.30 17.63
N SER A 101 68.70 62.62 18.54
CA SER A 101 68.23 61.35 19.08
C SER A 101 66.95 61.50 19.92
N HIS A 102 66.82 62.56 20.72
CA HIS A 102 65.57 62.89 21.40
C HIS A 102 64.41 63.10 20.42
N SER A 103 64.63 63.82 19.31
CA SER A 103 63.59 64.04 18.29
C SER A 103 63.15 62.74 17.60
N ALA A 104 64.09 61.81 17.35
CA ALA A 104 63.79 60.50 16.79
C ALA A 104 62.96 59.64 17.76
N LEU A 105 63.39 59.52 19.03
CA LEU A 105 62.65 58.81 20.07
C LEU A 105 61.23 59.40 20.28
N GLN A 106 61.09 60.72 20.18
CA GLN A 106 59.78 61.39 20.27
C GLN A 106 58.86 61.06 19.08
N ALA A 107 59.42 60.92 17.87
CA ALA A 107 58.67 60.47 16.69
C ALA A 107 58.28 58.99 16.78
N GLU A 108 59.17 58.12 17.27
CA GLU A 108 58.88 56.69 17.52
C GLU A 108 57.77 56.51 18.57
N VAL A 109 57.86 57.21 19.71
CA VAL A 109 56.82 57.22 20.76
C VAL A 109 55.47 57.71 20.23
N SER A 110 55.48 58.75 19.39
CA SER A 110 54.27 59.28 18.76
C SER A 110 53.63 58.26 17.79
N THR A 111 54.46 57.57 17.00
CA THR A 111 54.03 56.54 16.05
C THR A 111 53.46 55.33 16.78
N ALA A 112 54.17 54.82 17.80
CA ALA A 112 53.73 53.72 18.65
C ALA A 112 52.39 54.05 19.35
N SER A 113 52.23 55.27 19.85
CA SER A 113 50.98 55.76 20.45
C SER A 113 49.80 55.69 19.46
N SER A 114 50.01 56.18 18.23
CA SER A 114 48.98 56.14 17.17
C SER A 114 48.63 54.70 16.72
N MET A 115 49.62 53.82 16.61
CA MET A 115 49.42 52.42 16.27
C MET A 115 48.68 51.67 17.39
N LEU A 116 49.00 51.94 18.66
CA LEU A 116 48.32 51.34 19.82
C LEU A 116 46.86 51.79 19.90
N SER A 117 46.55 53.08 19.78
CA SER A 117 45.15 53.56 19.81
C SER A 117 44.34 52.97 18.65
N SER A 118 44.77 53.19 17.41
CA SER A 118 44.02 52.77 16.22
C SER A 118 44.00 51.25 15.99
N GLY A 119 44.99 50.51 16.51
CA GLY A 119 44.98 49.05 16.53
C GLY A 119 44.00 48.51 17.57
N PHE A 120 43.99 49.11 18.76
CA PHE A 120 43.13 48.66 19.84
C PHE A 120 41.66 49.07 19.68
N GLU A 121 41.36 50.23 19.08
CA GLU A 121 40.01 50.61 18.65
C GLU A 121 39.38 49.53 17.76
N ARG A 122 40.15 48.96 16.81
CA ARG A 122 39.70 47.85 15.95
C ARG A 122 39.47 46.54 16.71
N ILE A 123 40.24 46.27 17.77
CA ILE A 123 40.03 45.11 18.64
C ILE A 123 38.75 45.31 19.46
N SER A 124 38.58 46.46 20.11
CA SER A 124 37.39 46.77 20.92
C SER A 124 36.11 46.79 20.09
N ALA A 125 36.16 47.32 18.87
CA ALA A 125 35.02 47.29 17.94
C ALA A 125 34.64 45.88 17.45
N LYS A 126 35.56 44.90 17.49
CA LYS A 126 35.31 43.52 17.06
C LYS A 126 34.96 42.57 18.20
N ALA A 127 35.29 42.92 19.45
CA ALA A 127 34.85 42.21 20.65
C ALA A 127 33.46 42.67 21.15
N ALA A 128 33.04 43.88 20.77
CA ALA A 128 31.70 44.38 21.07
C ALA A 128 30.62 43.51 20.38
N PRO A 129 29.54 43.12 21.09
CA PRO A 129 28.44 42.38 20.48
C PRO A 129 27.74 43.25 19.42
N SER A 130 27.16 42.62 18.40
CA SER A 130 26.59 43.31 17.21
C SER A 130 25.48 44.34 17.49
N THR A 131 24.92 44.35 18.70
CA THR A 131 23.89 45.26 19.20
C THR A 131 24.44 46.43 20.03
N ALA A 132 25.75 46.46 20.32
CA ALA A 132 26.36 47.52 21.12
C ALA A 132 26.53 48.84 20.34
N PRO A 133 26.37 50.00 21.00
CA PRO A 133 26.82 51.29 20.45
C PRO A 133 28.34 51.35 20.19
N ALA A 134 28.77 52.46 19.57
CA ALA A 134 30.17 52.72 19.19
C ALA A 134 31.19 52.43 20.32
N PRO A 135 32.42 51.97 19.97
CA PRO A 135 33.40 51.46 20.94
C PRO A 135 33.71 52.47 22.04
N ALA A 136 33.63 52.01 23.29
CA ALA A 136 33.82 52.84 24.47
C ALA A 136 35.25 53.42 24.55
N PRO A 137 35.41 54.66 25.07
CA PRO A 137 36.72 55.27 25.27
C PRO A 137 37.64 54.44 26.18
N LEU A 138 38.96 54.60 25.98
CA LEU A 138 39.96 53.93 26.81
C LEU A 138 39.87 54.35 28.30
N PRO A 139 39.86 53.40 29.25
CA PRO A 139 39.87 53.69 30.68
C PRO A 139 41.08 54.53 31.12
N THR A 140 40.84 55.63 31.81
CA THR A 140 41.88 56.51 32.36
C THR A 140 42.35 56.07 33.74
N SER A 141 43.57 56.45 34.14
CA SER A 141 44.12 56.22 35.48
C SER A 141 44.52 57.51 36.18
N GLN A 142 44.22 57.63 37.47
CA GLN A 142 44.73 58.74 38.30
C GLN A 142 46.26 58.70 38.47
N LYS A 143 46.91 57.53 38.26
CA LYS A 143 48.38 57.39 38.34
C LYS A 143 49.09 57.71 37.02
N TYR A 144 48.38 57.65 35.90
CA TYR A 144 48.92 57.89 34.56
C TYR A 144 47.98 58.83 33.80
N SER A 145 48.23 60.13 33.94
CA SER A 145 47.33 61.20 33.50
C SER A 145 47.49 61.64 32.04
N SER A 146 48.64 61.35 31.41
CA SER A 146 48.92 61.75 30.03
C SER A 146 50.01 60.88 29.38
N GLY A 147 50.13 60.99 28.05
CA GLY A 147 51.17 60.32 27.27
C GLY A 147 51.04 58.79 27.18
N LEU A 148 52.11 58.14 26.70
CA LEU A 148 52.14 56.69 26.45
C LEU A 148 51.78 55.82 27.68
N PRO A 149 52.16 56.15 28.94
CA PRO A 149 51.76 55.35 30.10
C PRO A 149 50.25 55.34 30.36
N ALA A 150 49.57 56.46 30.08
CA ALA A 150 48.11 56.56 30.20
C ALA A 150 47.40 55.70 29.15
N LEU A 151 47.87 55.77 27.90
CA LEU A 151 47.39 54.94 26.80
C LEU A 151 47.59 53.45 27.11
N ALA A 152 48.79 53.06 27.55
CA ALA A 152 49.13 51.68 27.86
C ALA A 152 48.23 51.12 28.98
N TYR A 153 47.96 51.89 30.05
CA TYR A 153 47.01 51.49 31.08
C TYR A 153 45.59 51.28 30.53
N GLY A 154 45.10 52.21 29.71
CA GLY A 154 43.74 52.13 29.14
C GLY A 154 43.58 50.93 28.21
N VAL A 155 44.56 50.70 27.33
CA VAL A 155 44.64 49.50 26.47
C VAL A 155 44.65 48.23 27.32
N LEU A 156 45.50 48.13 28.35
CA LEU A 156 45.61 46.93 29.17
C LEU A 156 44.33 46.65 29.98
N LYS A 157 43.70 47.69 30.54
CA LYS A 157 42.44 47.53 31.26
C LYS A 157 41.31 47.12 30.33
N ARG A 158 41.09 47.85 29.23
CA ARG A 158 40.02 47.52 28.27
C ARG A 158 40.25 46.17 27.59
N ALA A 159 41.49 45.68 27.50
CA ALA A 159 41.78 44.32 27.05
C ALA A 159 41.25 43.26 28.03
N ASN A 160 41.39 43.48 29.35
CA ASN A 160 40.78 42.61 30.36
C ASN A 160 39.25 42.73 30.32
N ASP A 161 38.71 43.96 30.31
CA ASP A 161 37.26 44.19 30.20
C ASP A 161 36.67 43.45 28.97
N ILE A 162 37.41 43.41 27.84
CA ILE A 162 37.06 42.67 26.62
C ILE A 162 37.10 41.15 26.80
N VAL A 163 38.05 40.61 27.57
CA VAL A 163 38.11 39.16 27.85
C VAL A 163 36.92 38.76 28.71
N ASP A 164 36.56 39.56 29.72
CA ASP A 164 35.39 39.32 30.57
C ASP A 164 34.08 39.46 29.75
N ASP A 165 33.96 40.49 28.90
CA ASP A 165 32.85 40.67 27.93
C ASP A 165 32.69 39.44 27.01
N LEU A 166 33.81 38.85 26.55
CA LEU A 166 33.81 37.68 25.65
C LEU A 166 33.52 36.35 26.37
N LEU A 167 34.02 36.17 27.59
CA LEU A 167 33.68 35.00 28.43
C LEU A 167 32.18 35.00 28.75
N SER A 168 31.61 36.15 29.12
CA SER A 168 30.17 36.27 29.36
C SER A 168 29.33 35.97 28.11
N GLN A 169 29.78 36.39 26.93
CA GLN A 169 29.14 36.03 25.65
C GLN A 169 29.22 34.52 25.35
N ILE A 170 30.34 33.86 25.67
CA ILE A 170 30.52 32.41 25.51
C ILE A 170 29.59 31.64 26.44
N ASP A 171 29.50 32.03 27.72
CA ASP A 171 28.63 31.36 28.70
C ASP A 171 27.15 31.55 28.38
N ALA A 172 26.73 32.75 27.95
CA ALA A 172 25.38 33.00 27.45
C ALA A 172 25.06 32.09 26.25
N ALA A 173 25.92 32.06 25.23
CA ALA A 173 25.73 31.24 24.03
C ALA A 173 25.74 29.72 24.32
N ASN A 174 26.55 29.27 25.28
CA ASN A 174 26.49 27.89 25.78
C ASN A 174 25.11 27.61 26.42
N SER A 175 24.64 28.49 27.30
CA SER A 175 23.36 28.31 28.01
C SER A 175 22.15 28.28 27.07
N ASP A 176 22.16 29.10 26.01
CA ASP A 176 21.10 29.11 24.99
C ASP A 176 21.16 27.87 24.09
N ARG A 177 22.37 27.42 23.70
CA ARG A 177 22.56 26.16 22.97
C ARG A 177 22.06 24.96 23.77
N ASP A 178 22.38 24.90 25.07
CA ASP A 178 22.05 23.76 25.89
C ASP A 178 20.55 23.76 26.28
N ARG A 179 19.93 24.93 26.48
CA ARG A 179 18.46 25.05 26.51
C ARG A 179 17.80 24.59 25.20
N ALA A 180 18.38 24.90 24.05
CA ALA A 180 17.87 24.43 22.76
C ALA A 180 18.00 22.91 22.59
N ARG A 181 19.04 22.29 23.18
CA ARG A 181 19.17 20.82 23.26
C ARG A 181 18.10 20.21 24.15
N GLU A 182 17.90 20.73 25.37
CA GLU A 182 16.85 20.27 26.29
C GLU A 182 15.45 20.31 25.65
N GLN A 183 15.14 21.39 24.92
CA GLN A 183 13.88 21.52 24.18
C GLN A 183 13.75 20.50 23.04
N MET A 184 14.84 20.27 22.29
CA MET A 184 14.89 19.27 21.22
C MET A 184 14.75 17.84 21.76
N GLU A 185 15.43 17.52 22.86
CA GLU A 185 15.34 16.23 23.56
C GLU A 185 13.93 16.00 24.09
N HIS A 186 13.31 16.99 24.74
CA HIS A 186 11.92 16.90 25.20
C HIS A 186 10.93 16.62 24.06
N ARG A 187 11.05 17.34 22.93
CA ARG A 187 10.19 17.07 21.76
C ARG A 187 10.50 15.72 21.11
N ASN A 188 11.75 15.25 21.14
CA ASN A 188 12.13 13.92 20.65
C ASN A 188 11.49 12.80 21.51
N TYR A 189 11.53 12.92 22.84
CA TYR A 189 10.80 12.01 23.74
C TYR A 189 9.29 12.03 23.50
N GLN A 190 8.70 13.21 23.26
CA GLN A 190 7.28 13.33 22.93
C GLN A 190 6.94 12.64 21.60
N ILE A 191 7.77 12.81 20.56
CA ILE A 191 7.61 12.13 19.27
C ILE A 191 7.73 10.60 19.44
N ALA A 192 8.65 10.11 20.26
CA ALA A 192 8.79 8.67 20.52
C ALA A 192 7.52 8.07 21.18
N ILE A 193 6.85 8.81 22.06
CA ILE A 193 5.56 8.43 22.64
C ILE A 193 4.45 8.47 21.57
N GLU A 194 4.33 9.58 20.84
CA GLU A 194 3.34 9.74 19.75
C GLU A 194 3.46 8.61 18.71
N VAL A 195 4.68 8.21 18.33
CA VAL A 195 4.94 7.08 17.42
C VAL A 195 4.57 5.74 18.06
N SER A 196 4.93 5.49 19.33
CA SER A 196 4.60 4.23 20.02
C SER A 196 3.10 4.01 20.14
N GLU A 197 2.32 5.06 20.41
CA GLU A 197 0.85 5.01 20.46
C GLU A 197 0.23 4.74 19.08
N LEU A 198 0.79 5.34 18.02
CA LEU A 198 0.38 5.08 16.63
C LEU A 198 0.72 3.66 16.17
N GLU A 199 1.89 3.13 16.52
CA GLU A 199 2.30 1.76 16.20
C GLU A 199 1.40 0.72 16.90
N ALA A 200 1.10 0.91 18.19
CA ALA A 200 0.15 0.07 18.91
C ALA A 200 -1.27 0.13 18.32
N SER A 201 -1.73 1.32 17.94
CA SER A 201 -3.02 1.52 17.28
C SER A 201 -3.09 0.86 15.90
N LEU A 202 -1.99 0.91 15.14
CA LEU A 202 -1.87 0.26 13.83
C LEU A 202 -1.88 -1.28 13.97
N ALA A 203 -1.20 -1.82 14.99
CA ALA A 203 -1.19 -3.25 15.27
C ALA A 203 -2.58 -3.79 15.65
N SER A 204 -3.36 -3.06 16.47
CA SER A 204 -4.75 -3.42 16.76
C SER A 204 -5.58 -3.50 15.48
N ARG A 205 -5.55 -2.42 14.68
CA ARG A 205 -6.32 -2.34 13.43
C ARG A 205 -5.87 -3.36 12.38
N SER A 206 -4.61 -3.79 12.38
CA SER A 206 -4.13 -4.88 11.53
C SER A 206 -4.74 -6.22 11.91
N SER A 207 -4.79 -6.57 13.20
CA SER A 207 -5.39 -7.83 13.65
C SER A 207 -6.92 -7.84 13.53
N GLU A 208 -7.58 -6.70 13.72
CA GLU A 208 -8.98 -6.48 13.36
C GLU A 208 -9.22 -6.74 11.86
N CYS A 209 -8.43 -6.15 10.97
CA CYS A 209 -8.55 -6.38 9.53
C CYS A 209 -8.32 -7.85 9.14
N GLU A 210 -7.34 -8.53 9.74
CA GLU A 210 -7.11 -9.97 9.51
C GLU A 210 -8.29 -10.84 9.95
N SER A 211 -8.86 -10.57 11.13
CA SER A 211 -10.01 -11.34 11.64
C SER A 211 -11.27 -11.12 10.80
N LEU A 212 -11.52 -9.88 10.35
CA LEU A 212 -12.59 -9.55 9.41
C LEU A 212 -12.36 -10.22 8.05
N SER A 213 -11.12 -10.25 7.54
CA SER A 213 -10.79 -10.91 6.27
C SER A 213 -10.98 -12.44 6.34
N LYS A 214 -10.66 -13.07 7.47
CA LYS A 214 -10.91 -14.51 7.71
C LYS A 214 -12.42 -14.77 7.74
N SER A 215 -13.18 -14.03 8.55
CA SER A 215 -14.63 -14.17 8.64
C SER A 215 -15.37 -13.87 7.32
N LEU A 216 -14.86 -12.92 6.51
CA LEU A 216 -15.35 -12.68 5.16
C LEU A 216 -15.18 -13.93 4.29
N SER A 217 -13.98 -14.52 4.25
CA SER A 217 -13.69 -15.70 3.43
C SER A 217 -14.51 -16.94 3.86
N GLU A 218 -14.76 -17.10 5.17
CA GLU A 218 -15.68 -18.13 5.70
C GLU A 218 -17.11 -17.91 5.20
N LYS A 219 -17.59 -16.66 5.19
CA LYS A 219 -18.93 -16.32 4.70
C LYS A 219 -19.05 -16.40 3.18
N GLU A 220 -17.99 -16.10 2.43
CA GLU A 220 -17.95 -16.29 0.98
C GLU A 220 -18.02 -17.78 0.60
N ALA A 221 -17.35 -18.66 1.37
CA ALA A 221 -17.47 -20.11 1.22
C ALA A 221 -18.89 -20.62 1.55
N GLU A 222 -19.47 -20.22 2.69
CA GLU A 222 -20.85 -20.58 3.07
C GLU A 222 -21.88 -20.10 2.03
N ILE A 223 -21.68 -18.91 1.45
CA ILE A 223 -22.50 -18.38 0.36
C ILE A 223 -22.32 -19.20 -0.93
N SER A 224 -21.15 -19.77 -1.19
CA SER A 224 -20.95 -20.70 -2.32
C SER A 224 -21.71 -22.00 -2.11
N ASP A 225 -21.53 -22.65 -0.96
CA ASP A 225 -22.23 -23.90 -0.61
C ASP A 225 -23.76 -23.72 -0.66
N LEU A 226 -24.27 -22.57 -0.21
CA LEU A 226 -25.70 -22.23 -0.28
C LEU A 226 -26.18 -22.00 -1.72
N ARG A 227 -25.35 -21.42 -2.60
CA ARG A 227 -25.69 -21.27 -4.03
C ARG A 227 -25.73 -22.62 -4.74
N ASP A 228 -24.72 -23.46 -4.53
CA ASP A 228 -24.65 -24.80 -5.09
C ASP A 228 -25.79 -25.69 -4.55
N ARG A 229 -26.25 -25.43 -3.31
CA ARG A 229 -27.44 -26.07 -2.75
C ARG A 229 -28.74 -25.56 -3.37
N VAL A 230 -28.85 -24.27 -3.69
CA VAL A 230 -30.03 -23.71 -4.38
C VAL A 230 -30.12 -24.27 -5.80
N THR A 231 -29.04 -24.22 -6.59
CA THR A 231 -29.05 -24.77 -7.96
C THR A 231 -29.37 -26.26 -7.99
N PHE A 232 -28.83 -27.06 -7.07
CA PHE A 232 -29.19 -28.48 -6.93
C PHE A 232 -30.68 -28.72 -6.61
N LEU A 233 -31.33 -27.80 -5.89
CA LEU A 233 -32.76 -27.89 -5.59
C LEU A 233 -33.62 -27.39 -6.77
N GLU A 234 -33.15 -26.40 -7.52
CA GLU A 234 -33.75 -25.93 -8.78
C GLU A 234 -33.70 -27.02 -9.86
N ASP A 235 -32.54 -27.63 -10.10
CA ASP A 235 -32.36 -28.79 -11.00
C ASP A 235 -33.33 -29.93 -10.66
N LYS A 236 -33.51 -30.21 -9.36
CA LYS A 236 -34.43 -31.25 -8.88
C LYS A 236 -35.90 -30.88 -9.06
N LEU A 237 -36.26 -29.62 -8.93
CA LEU A 237 -37.62 -29.11 -9.16
C LEU A 237 -37.95 -29.17 -10.65
N ASP A 238 -37.01 -28.74 -11.51
CA ASP A 238 -37.16 -28.74 -12.96
C ASP A 238 -37.22 -30.17 -13.52
N ALA A 239 -36.48 -31.12 -12.94
CA ALA A 239 -36.63 -32.54 -13.23
C ALA A 239 -38.00 -33.13 -12.81
N GLN A 240 -38.73 -32.49 -11.89
CA GLN A 240 -40.07 -32.92 -11.46
C GLN A 240 -41.22 -32.28 -12.25
N ARG A 241 -41.03 -31.08 -12.83
CA ARG A 241 -42.04 -30.41 -13.69
C ARG A 241 -42.61 -31.32 -14.81
N PRO A 242 -41.81 -32.06 -15.63
CA PRO A 242 -42.36 -32.90 -16.69
C PRO A 242 -43.16 -34.08 -16.14
N VAL A 243 -42.73 -34.68 -15.01
CA VAL A 243 -43.45 -35.79 -14.37
C VAL A 243 -44.82 -35.35 -13.87
N LEU A 244 -44.92 -34.16 -13.27
CA LEU A 244 -46.19 -33.58 -12.81
C LEU A 244 -47.10 -33.23 -13.99
N THR A 245 -46.53 -32.72 -15.10
CA THR A 245 -47.26 -32.43 -16.34
C THR A 245 -47.84 -33.71 -16.96
N GLU A 246 -47.06 -34.80 -16.98
CA GLU A 246 -47.52 -36.12 -17.44
C GLU A 246 -48.62 -36.68 -16.53
N GLN A 247 -48.49 -36.55 -15.20
CA GLN A 247 -49.51 -37.00 -14.25
C GLN A 247 -50.85 -36.28 -14.44
N ILE A 248 -50.86 -34.95 -14.60
CA ILE A 248 -52.06 -34.17 -14.89
C ILE A 248 -52.69 -34.60 -16.22
N GLY A 249 -51.87 -34.77 -17.27
CA GLY A 249 -52.34 -35.21 -18.58
C GLY A 249 -52.92 -36.63 -18.58
N CYS A 250 -52.33 -37.55 -17.83
CA CYS A 250 -52.85 -38.91 -17.65
C CYS A 250 -54.13 -38.93 -16.82
N ALA A 251 -54.22 -38.14 -15.75
CA ALA A 251 -55.42 -38.03 -14.94
C ALA A 251 -56.61 -37.45 -15.75
N SER A 252 -56.37 -36.47 -16.64
CA SER A 252 -57.42 -35.96 -17.54
C SER A 252 -57.88 -37.01 -18.54
N LYS A 253 -56.96 -37.75 -19.18
CA LYS A 253 -57.33 -38.83 -20.12
C LYS A 253 -58.21 -39.89 -19.45
N VAL A 254 -57.83 -40.34 -18.25
CA VAL A 254 -58.60 -41.32 -17.48
C VAL A 254 -59.97 -40.75 -17.08
N TYR A 255 -60.04 -39.47 -16.72
CA TYR A 255 -61.31 -38.78 -16.45
C TYR A 255 -62.25 -38.80 -17.66
N ASP A 256 -61.74 -38.41 -18.83
CA ASP A 256 -62.51 -38.32 -20.08
C ASP A 256 -62.93 -39.70 -20.62
N GLU A 257 -62.03 -40.70 -20.58
CA GLU A 257 -62.32 -42.08 -20.98
C GLU A 257 -63.43 -42.71 -20.11
N ILE A 258 -63.35 -42.54 -18.79
CA ILE A 258 -64.37 -43.08 -17.87
C ILE A 258 -65.70 -42.30 -18.01
N ARG A 259 -65.67 -41.00 -18.29
CA ARG A 259 -66.88 -40.20 -18.58
C ARG A 259 -67.65 -40.76 -19.78
N GLU A 260 -66.95 -41.13 -20.86
CA GLU A 260 -67.59 -41.80 -22.02
C GLU A 260 -68.10 -43.21 -21.67
N VAL A 261 -67.43 -43.97 -20.79
CA VAL A 261 -67.96 -45.25 -20.28
C VAL A 261 -69.26 -45.06 -19.50
N VAL A 262 -69.37 -44.05 -18.62
CA VAL A 262 -70.62 -43.72 -17.93
C VAL A 262 -71.72 -43.40 -18.94
N LYS A 263 -71.42 -42.57 -19.94
CA LYS A 263 -72.34 -42.09 -20.99
C LYS A 263 -72.94 -43.21 -21.85
N LEU A 264 -72.18 -44.28 -22.10
CA LEU A 264 -72.66 -45.48 -22.82
C LEU A 264 -73.66 -46.31 -21.99
N VAL A 265 -73.65 -46.17 -20.66
CA VAL A 265 -74.49 -46.93 -19.73
C VAL A 265 -75.70 -46.11 -19.26
N ASP A 266 -75.47 -44.81 -18.99
CA ASP A 266 -76.39 -43.87 -18.38
C ASP A 266 -76.01 -42.43 -18.82
N ALA A 267 -76.59 -42.00 -19.94
CA ALA A 267 -76.29 -40.70 -20.55
C ALA A 267 -76.72 -39.51 -19.65
N ASP A 268 -77.81 -39.67 -18.90
CA ASP A 268 -78.29 -38.64 -17.96
C ASP A 268 -77.28 -38.46 -16.82
N ALA A 269 -76.78 -39.56 -16.23
CA ALA A 269 -75.73 -39.49 -15.22
C ALA A 269 -74.42 -38.89 -15.75
N ALA A 270 -74.05 -39.17 -17.01
CA ALA A 270 -72.86 -38.57 -17.62
C ALA A 270 -72.98 -37.04 -17.81
N SER A 271 -74.20 -36.53 -18.05
CA SER A 271 -74.45 -35.08 -18.17
C SER A 271 -74.31 -34.31 -16.84
N ALA A 272 -74.36 -35.02 -15.70
CA ALA A 272 -74.13 -34.44 -14.37
C ALA A 272 -72.66 -34.43 -13.94
N LEU A 273 -71.75 -34.99 -14.77
CA LEU A 273 -70.31 -34.95 -14.53
C LEU A 273 -69.72 -33.65 -15.08
N SER A 274 -68.85 -33.01 -14.30
CA SER A 274 -68.16 -31.77 -14.69
C SER A 274 -67.45 -31.91 -16.03
N ASP A 275 -67.28 -30.79 -16.73
CA ASP A 275 -66.26 -30.69 -17.76
C ASP A 275 -64.86 -30.61 -17.10
N SER A 276 -63.85 -31.12 -17.81
CA SER A 276 -62.47 -31.23 -17.34
C SER A 276 -61.81 -29.86 -17.17
N VAL A 277 -61.22 -29.61 -15.99
CA VAL A 277 -60.45 -28.39 -15.65
C VAL A 277 -58.97 -28.71 -15.40
N PHE A 278 -58.44 -29.71 -16.12
CA PHE A 278 -57.08 -30.22 -15.95
C PHE A 278 -56.08 -29.41 -16.79
N VAL A 279 -55.70 -28.21 -16.31
CA VAL A 279 -54.74 -27.32 -16.98
C VAL A 279 -53.49 -27.15 -16.12
N TRP A 280 -52.34 -27.58 -16.64
CA TRP A 280 -51.04 -27.29 -16.02
C TRP A 280 -50.62 -25.84 -16.29
N LYS A 281 -49.94 -25.20 -15.33
CA LYS A 281 -49.52 -23.80 -15.39
C LYS A 281 -48.05 -23.70 -14.96
N GLU A 282 -47.19 -23.55 -15.96
CA GLU A 282 -45.72 -23.72 -15.91
C GLU A 282 -44.98 -22.91 -14.83
N THR A 283 -45.59 -21.84 -14.35
CA THR A 283 -45.03 -20.91 -13.35
C THR A 283 -45.24 -21.34 -11.90
N ASP A 284 -46.16 -22.27 -11.60
CA ASP A 284 -46.55 -22.59 -10.22
C ASP A 284 -46.66 -24.10 -10.00
N VAL A 285 -45.67 -24.66 -9.28
CA VAL A 285 -45.60 -26.09 -8.97
C VAL A 285 -46.55 -26.48 -7.82
N GLU A 286 -46.91 -25.55 -6.92
CA GLU A 286 -47.83 -25.83 -5.81
C GLU A 286 -49.28 -25.86 -6.32
N GLU A 287 -49.67 -24.89 -7.15
CA GLU A 287 -50.95 -24.90 -7.87
C GLU A 287 -51.04 -26.14 -8.79
N SER A 288 -49.96 -26.50 -9.49
CA SER A 288 -49.92 -27.70 -10.32
C SER A 288 -50.07 -29.00 -9.53
N LEU A 289 -49.41 -29.12 -8.36
CA LEU A 289 -49.52 -30.31 -7.51
C LEU A 289 -50.94 -30.43 -6.93
N LYS A 290 -51.55 -29.31 -6.55
CA LYS A 290 -52.97 -29.25 -6.16
C LYS A 290 -53.90 -29.69 -7.30
N VAL A 291 -53.71 -29.18 -8.52
CA VAL A 291 -54.51 -29.58 -9.71
C VAL A 291 -54.36 -31.07 -9.99
N SER A 292 -53.15 -31.63 -9.86
CA SER A 292 -52.93 -33.08 -10.03
C SER A 292 -53.63 -33.91 -8.94
N LEU A 293 -53.64 -33.45 -7.69
CA LEU A 293 -54.32 -34.13 -6.58
C LEU A 293 -55.85 -34.07 -6.70
N GLU A 294 -56.38 -32.90 -7.04
CA GLU A 294 -57.82 -32.69 -7.25
C GLU A 294 -58.32 -33.48 -8.48
N GLY A 295 -57.57 -33.45 -9.59
CA GLY A 295 -57.86 -34.19 -10.80
C GLY A 295 -57.78 -35.71 -10.65
N THR A 296 -56.76 -36.24 -9.97
CA THR A 296 -56.67 -37.70 -9.71
C THR A 296 -57.78 -38.19 -8.78
N LYS A 297 -58.18 -37.38 -7.79
CA LYS A 297 -59.37 -37.67 -6.97
C LYS A 297 -60.65 -37.65 -7.81
N MET A 298 -60.85 -36.64 -8.65
CA MET A 298 -62.00 -36.56 -9.55
C MET A 298 -62.09 -37.77 -10.50
N ALA A 299 -60.97 -38.23 -11.04
CA ALA A 299 -60.93 -39.45 -11.87
C ALA A 299 -61.32 -40.70 -11.07
N TYR A 300 -60.88 -40.84 -9.81
CA TYR A 300 -61.27 -41.93 -8.92
C TYR A 300 -62.77 -41.90 -8.55
N ASP A 301 -63.31 -40.73 -8.21
CA ASP A 301 -64.73 -40.58 -7.82
C ASP A 301 -65.67 -40.94 -9.00
N ILE A 302 -65.28 -40.63 -10.25
CA ILE A 302 -66.01 -41.08 -11.44
C ILE A 302 -65.75 -42.56 -11.74
N ALA A 303 -64.54 -43.10 -11.52
CA ALA A 303 -64.27 -44.53 -11.67
C ALA A 303 -65.18 -45.39 -10.77
N ALA A 304 -65.35 -45.00 -9.50
CA ALA A 304 -66.26 -45.65 -8.57
C ALA A 304 -67.73 -45.55 -9.03
N THR A 305 -68.14 -44.38 -9.54
CA THR A 305 -69.47 -44.14 -10.09
C THR A 305 -69.73 -45.02 -11.34
N ALA A 306 -68.77 -45.09 -12.26
CA ALA A 306 -68.83 -45.91 -13.46
C ALA A 306 -68.93 -47.40 -13.13
N LEU A 307 -68.12 -47.90 -12.18
CA LEU A 307 -68.19 -49.28 -11.71
C LEU A 307 -69.58 -49.65 -11.20
N HIS A 308 -70.20 -48.78 -10.38
CA HIS A 308 -71.57 -49.00 -9.90
C HIS A 308 -72.62 -48.95 -11.03
N LYS A 309 -72.48 -48.02 -11.99
CA LYS A 309 -73.42 -47.91 -13.12
C LYS A 309 -73.31 -49.11 -14.06
N VAL A 310 -72.09 -49.54 -14.41
CA VAL A 310 -71.81 -50.74 -15.22
C VAL A 310 -72.36 -51.99 -14.53
N GLY A 311 -72.10 -52.18 -13.23
CA GLY A 311 -72.63 -53.31 -12.46
C GLY A 311 -74.16 -53.39 -12.52
N ALA A 312 -74.85 -52.30 -12.18
CA ALA A 312 -76.31 -52.23 -12.23
C ALA A 312 -76.90 -52.44 -13.64
N TRP A 313 -76.15 -52.11 -14.70
CA TRP A 313 -76.52 -52.42 -16.08
C TRP A 313 -76.33 -53.90 -16.42
N VAL A 314 -75.25 -54.52 -15.93
CA VAL A 314 -75.00 -55.97 -16.07
C VAL A 314 -76.08 -56.77 -15.35
N ASP A 315 -76.40 -56.46 -14.09
CA ASP A 315 -77.50 -57.09 -13.34
C ASP A 315 -78.84 -57.00 -14.10
N LYS A 316 -79.11 -55.84 -14.71
CA LYS A 316 -80.30 -55.55 -15.52
C LYS A 316 -80.28 -56.23 -16.90
N ARG A 317 -79.13 -56.71 -17.37
CA ARG A 317 -78.98 -57.56 -18.55
C ARG A 317 -79.10 -59.04 -18.18
N GLU A 318 -78.41 -59.52 -17.15
CA GLU A 318 -78.49 -60.90 -16.69
C GLU A 318 -79.90 -61.30 -16.24
N SER A 319 -80.61 -60.43 -15.52
CA SER A 319 -82.00 -60.68 -15.12
C SER A 319 -82.93 -60.78 -16.34
N LYS A 320 -82.67 -60.03 -17.42
CA LYS A 320 -83.38 -60.19 -18.70
C LYS A 320 -82.99 -61.47 -19.44
N VAL A 321 -81.71 -61.85 -19.42
CA VAL A 321 -81.24 -63.12 -20.01
C VAL A 321 -81.90 -64.30 -19.29
N ARG A 322 -81.85 -64.35 -17.96
CA ARG A 322 -82.54 -65.37 -17.14
C ARG A 322 -84.04 -65.44 -17.38
N ALA A 323 -84.70 -64.29 -17.59
CA ALA A 323 -86.13 -64.25 -17.94
C ALA A 323 -86.42 -64.75 -19.37
N LEU A 324 -85.50 -64.56 -20.31
CA LEU A 324 -85.60 -65.12 -21.67
C LEU A 324 -85.28 -66.61 -21.68
N GLU A 325 -84.27 -67.06 -20.94
CA GLU A 325 -83.91 -68.47 -20.75
C GLU A 325 -85.09 -69.26 -20.15
N ALA A 326 -85.67 -68.77 -19.04
CA ALA A 326 -86.85 -69.40 -18.42
C ALA A 326 -88.05 -69.51 -19.39
N ARG A 327 -88.21 -68.54 -20.29
CA ARG A 327 -89.25 -68.56 -21.34
C ARG A 327 -88.92 -69.51 -22.50
N VAL A 328 -87.65 -69.66 -22.88
CA VAL A 328 -87.21 -70.67 -23.85
C VAL A 328 -87.43 -72.07 -23.29
N ASP A 329 -87.12 -72.27 -22.01
CA ASP A 329 -87.40 -73.48 -21.24
C ASP A 329 -88.91 -73.82 -21.20
N GLU A 330 -89.76 -72.82 -20.98
CA GLU A 330 -91.23 -72.95 -21.01
C GLU A 330 -91.72 -73.39 -22.39
N LEU A 331 -91.33 -72.66 -23.45
CA LEU A 331 -91.66 -72.98 -24.84
C LEU A 331 -91.13 -74.37 -25.28
N MET A 332 -89.99 -74.81 -24.73
CA MET A 332 -89.46 -76.17 -24.96
C MET A 332 -90.32 -77.24 -24.29
N ARG A 333 -90.80 -77.04 -23.06
CA ARG A 333 -91.75 -77.96 -22.40
C ARG A 333 -93.10 -77.99 -23.11
N GLU A 334 -93.61 -76.85 -23.57
CA GLU A 334 -94.82 -76.77 -24.39
C GLU A 334 -94.66 -77.56 -25.69
N LYS A 335 -93.56 -77.33 -26.43
CA LYS A 335 -93.20 -78.06 -27.65
C LYS A 335 -93.11 -79.58 -27.42
N GLU A 336 -92.50 -80.02 -26.31
CA GLU A 336 -92.43 -81.43 -25.95
C GLU A 336 -93.80 -82.02 -25.63
N HIS A 337 -94.64 -81.30 -24.87
CA HIS A 337 -96.00 -81.71 -24.53
C HIS A 337 -96.89 -81.81 -25.76
N ILE A 338 -96.88 -80.79 -26.64
CA ILE A 338 -97.55 -80.81 -27.95
C ILE A 338 -97.04 -81.98 -28.79
N GLY A 339 -95.72 -82.24 -28.79
CA GLY A 339 -95.13 -83.39 -29.47
C GLY A 339 -95.63 -84.74 -28.93
N VAL A 340 -95.88 -84.87 -27.62
CA VAL A 340 -96.50 -86.05 -27.02
C VAL A 340 -97.97 -86.16 -27.42
N LEU A 341 -98.75 -85.07 -27.32
CA LEU A 341 -100.16 -85.05 -27.72
C LEU A 341 -100.36 -85.44 -29.18
N LEU A 342 -99.55 -84.89 -30.10
CA LEU A 342 -99.59 -85.24 -31.52
C LEU A 342 -99.26 -86.72 -31.76
N ARG A 343 -98.23 -87.27 -31.09
CA ARG A 343 -97.91 -88.70 -31.19
C ARG A 343 -99.05 -89.59 -30.67
N SER A 344 -99.70 -89.22 -29.57
CA SER A 344 -100.86 -89.94 -29.03
C SER A 344 -102.10 -89.84 -29.93
N ALA A 345 -102.37 -88.68 -30.53
CA ALA A 345 -103.46 -88.48 -31.47
C ALA A 345 -103.27 -89.34 -32.74
N LEU A 346 -102.05 -89.37 -33.29
CA LEU A 346 -101.68 -90.20 -34.45
C LEU A 346 -101.70 -91.71 -34.16
N GLN A 347 -101.76 -92.13 -32.90
CA GLN A 347 -101.88 -93.54 -32.49
C GLN A 347 -103.32 -93.95 -32.14
N SER A 348 -104.27 -93.02 -32.13
CA SER A 348 -105.69 -93.29 -31.84
C SER A 348 -106.44 -93.69 -33.10
N ASN A 349 -106.85 -94.96 -33.20
CA ASN A 349 -107.62 -95.51 -34.33
C ASN A 349 -109.10 -95.03 -34.39
N THR A 350 -109.39 -93.78 -33.99
CA THR A 350 -110.73 -93.18 -33.99
C THR A 350 -110.87 -92.17 -35.12
N SER A 351 -111.59 -92.55 -36.19
CA SER A 351 -111.67 -91.78 -37.45
C SER A 351 -112.30 -90.38 -37.35
N GLU A 352 -112.96 -90.06 -36.24
CA GLU A 352 -113.53 -88.74 -35.95
C GLU A 352 -112.49 -87.79 -35.36
N VAL A 353 -111.61 -88.28 -34.48
CA VAL A 353 -110.54 -87.46 -33.85
C VAL A 353 -109.53 -87.00 -34.90
N LEU A 354 -109.21 -87.86 -35.87
CA LEU A 354 -108.33 -87.51 -36.99
C LEU A 354 -108.92 -86.39 -37.86
N LYS A 355 -110.24 -86.39 -38.12
CA LYS A 355 -110.90 -85.30 -38.87
C LYS A 355 -110.91 -83.98 -38.12
N VAL A 356 -111.24 -84.00 -36.82
CA VAL A 356 -111.23 -82.77 -36.00
C VAL A 356 -109.82 -82.16 -35.93
N ALA A 357 -108.78 -83.00 -35.89
CA ALA A 357 -107.39 -82.53 -36.01
C ALA A 357 -107.06 -81.99 -37.41
N GLU A 358 -107.49 -82.67 -38.48
CA GLU A 358 -107.28 -82.27 -39.88
C GLU A 358 -108.03 -80.98 -40.27
N ASP A 359 -109.18 -80.71 -39.65
CA ASP A 359 -109.92 -79.45 -39.76
C ASP A 359 -109.27 -78.34 -38.91
N GLY A 360 -108.89 -78.63 -37.66
CA GLY A 360 -108.25 -77.66 -36.76
C GLY A 360 -106.85 -77.20 -37.23
N LEU A 361 -106.05 -78.10 -37.82
CA LEU A 361 -104.79 -77.70 -38.47
C LEU A 361 -105.04 -76.79 -39.67
N ARG A 362 -106.12 -77.02 -40.43
CA ARG A 362 -106.49 -76.18 -41.60
C ARG A 362 -106.95 -74.79 -41.17
N GLU A 363 -107.68 -74.68 -40.06
CA GLU A 363 -108.06 -73.39 -39.45
C GLU A 363 -106.85 -72.64 -38.90
N ALA A 364 -105.81 -73.35 -38.43
CA ALA A 364 -104.50 -72.80 -38.09
C ALA A 364 -103.57 -72.55 -39.30
N GLY A 365 -104.02 -72.80 -40.54
CA GLY A 365 -103.28 -72.55 -41.77
C GLY A 365 -102.22 -73.60 -42.15
N ILE A 366 -102.31 -74.83 -41.65
CA ILE A 366 -101.33 -75.91 -41.84
C ILE A 366 -101.97 -77.07 -42.63
N GLU A 367 -101.55 -77.30 -43.88
CA GLU A 367 -101.99 -78.45 -44.68
C GLU A 367 -101.07 -79.67 -44.47
N VAL A 368 -101.62 -80.82 -44.04
CA VAL A 368 -100.87 -82.05 -43.74
C VAL A 368 -101.49 -83.27 -44.43
N GLY A 369 -101.24 -83.42 -45.73
CA GLY A 369 -101.73 -84.56 -46.53
C GLY A 369 -100.84 -85.81 -46.42
N LEU A 370 -101.14 -86.71 -45.49
CA LEU A 370 -100.37 -87.95 -45.28
C LEU A 370 -100.84 -89.10 -46.19
N LYS A 371 -100.19 -89.27 -47.35
CA LYS A 371 -100.18 -90.52 -48.14
C LYS A 371 -98.79 -90.84 -48.66
N GLU A 372 -98.43 -92.12 -48.65
CA GLU A 372 -97.04 -92.55 -48.80
C GLU A 372 -96.50 -92.53 -50.25
N ARG A 373 -95.24 -92.07 -50.34
CA ARG A 373 -94.15 -92.66 -51.14
C ARG A 373 -94.23 -92.59 -52.68
N ARG A 374 -93.67 -91.49 -53.21
CA ARG A 374 -92.68 -91.52 -54.31
C ARG A 374 -91.43 -90.80 -53.82
N GLU A 375 -90.27 -91.46 -53.76
CA GLU A 375 -89.31 -91.64 -54.87
C GLU A 375 -88.66 -90.32 -55.33
N HIS A 376 -87.38 -90.18 -54.96
CA HIS A 376 -86.33 -89.31 -55.51
C HIS A 376 -86.75 -88.11 -56.38
N ARG A 377 -86.52 -86.90 -55.83
CA ARG A 377 -86.05 -85.75 -56.60
C ARG A 377 -84.82 -85.14 -55.91
N PRO A 378 -83.68 -84.93 -56.60
CA PRO A 378 -82.53 -84.27 -55.99
C PRO A 378 -82.75 -82.76 -55.86
N GLY A 379 -82.20 -82.16 -54.80
CA GLY A 379 -82.16 -80.70 -54.60
C GLY A 379 -82.96 -80.20 -53.39
N SER A 380 -82.49 -80.50 -52.18
CA SER A 380 -82.95 -79.89 -50.92
C SER A 380 -81.76 -79.36 -50.11
N VAL A 381 -81.96 -78.21 -49.47
CA VAL A 381 -80.93 -77.27 -49.01
C VAL A 381 -80.10 -77.77 -47.80
N GLU A 382 -80.58 -78.79 -47.09
CA GLU A 382 -79.98 -79.30 -45.84
C GLU A 382 -78.49 -79.70 -45.97
N LYS A 383 -78.04 -80.12 -47.16
CA LYS A 383 -76.60 -80.38 -47.39
C LYS A 383 -75.77 -79.09 -47.43
N ASP A 384 -76.28 -78.02 -48.04
CA ASP A 384 -75.60 -76.73 -48.05
C ASP A 384 -75.57 -76.13 -46.63
N GLU A 385 -76.63 -76.29 -45.85
CA GLU A 385 -76.65 -75.83 -44.44
C GLU A 385 -75.60 -76.55 -43.59
N VAL A 386 -75.50 -77.88 -43.69
CA VAL A 386 -74.47 -78.66 -42.97
C VAL A 386 -73.05 -78.31 -43.45
N TYR A 387 -72.82 -78.14 -44.76
CA TYR A 387 -71.52 -77.68 -45.27
C TYR A 387 -71.19 -76.24 -44.87
N THR A 388 -72.18 -75.35 -44.81
CA THR A 388 -72.02 -73.95 -44.37
C THR A 388 -71.70 -73.88 -42.88
N LEU A 389 -72.38 -74.68 -42.05
CA LEU A 389 -72.12 -74.75 -40.61
C LEU A 389 -70.75 -75.39 -40.32
N ALA A 390 -70.36 -76.42 -41.08
CA ALA A 390 -69.02 -77.01 -41.01
C ALA A 390 -67.93 -76.01 -41.42
N GLY A 391 -68.13 -75.25 -42.51
CA GLY A 391 -67.20 -74.20 -42.95
C GLY A 391 -67.11 -73.03 -41.96
N ALA A 392 -68.22 -72.64 -41.33
CA ALA A 392 -68.23 -71.63 -40.26
C ALA A 392 -67.45 -72.10 -39.02
N LEU A 393 -67.63 -73.36 -38.62
CA LEU A 393 -66.87 -73.96 -37.52
C LEU A 393 -65.38 -74.11 -37.87
N GLU A 394 -65.05 -74.53 -39.09
CA GLU A 394 -63.67 -74.64 -39.58
C GLU A 394 -62.97 -73.26 -39.60
N ASN A 395 -63.67 -72.21 -40.02
CA ASN A 395 -63.15 -70.84 -39.99
C ASN A 395 -62.97 -70.33 -38.56
N SER A 396 -63.91 -70.59 -37.64
CA SER A 396 -63.78 -70.26 -36.22
C SER A 396 -62.59 -70.98 -35.56
N ILE A 397 -62.35 -72.25 -35.92
CA ILE A 397 -61.17 -73.02 -35.47
C ILE A 397 -59.88 -72.42 -36.03
N LYS A 398 -59.83 -72.05 -37.32
CA LYS A 398 -58.66 -71.38 -37.93
C LYS A 398 -58.36 -70.03 -37.28
N GLU A 399 -59.38 -69.20 -37.05
CA GLU A 399 -59.24 -67.91 -36.37
C GLU A 399 -58.73 -68.09 -34.93
N SER A 400 -59.24 -69.10 -34.23
CA SER A 400 -58.76 -69.48 -32.88
C SER A 400 -57.30 -69.95 -32.91
N GLN A 401 -56.89 -70.74 -33.91
CA GLN A 401 -55.50 -71.18 -34.08
C GLN A 401 -54.56 -70.00 -34.37
N VAL A 402 -54.95 -69.05 -35.21
CA VAL A 402 -54.17 -67.83 -35.47
C VAL A 402 -53.97 -67.05 -34.17
N LYS A 403 -55.03 -66.78 -33.40
CA LYS A 403 -54.95 -66.08 -32.11
C LYS A 403 -54.08 -66.81 -31.08
N ILE A 404 -54.10 -68.14 -31.06
CA ILE A 404 -53.22 -68.95 -30.21
C ILE A 404 -51.74 -68.76 -30.60
N VAL A 405 -51.42 -68.72 -31.90
CA VAL A 405 -50.05 -68.49 -32.39
C VAL A 405 -49.58 -67.05 -32.14
N GLU A 406 -50.46 -66.06 -32.32
CA GLU A 406 -50.17 -64.66 -31.99
C GLU A 406 -49.86 -64.47 -30.49
N LEU A 407 -50.67 -65.08 -29.62
CA LEU A 407 -50.45 -65.07 -28.18
C LEU A 407 -49.17 -65.82 -27.77
N GLN A 408 -48.81 -66.91 -28.46
CA GLN A 408 -47.54 -67.62 -28.25
C GLN A 408 -46.34 -66.72 -28.57
N HIS A 409 -46.32 -66.07 -29.75
CA HIS A 409 -45.26 -65.14 -30.11
C HIS A 409 -45.17 -63.95 -29.15
N LEU A 410 -46.30 -63.39 -28.69
CA LEU A 410 -46.31 -62.30 -27.70
C LEU A 410 -45.70 -62.75 -26.36
N VAL A 411 -46.05 -63.95 -25.88
CA VAL A 411 -45.48 -64.53 -24.66
C VAL A 411 -43.98 -64.82 -24.81
N GLU A 412 -43.52 -65.22 -25.99
CA GLU A 412 -42.09 -65.41 -26.27
C GLU A 412 -41.31 -64.09 -26.34
N ALA A 413 -41.88 -63.05 -26.94
CA ALA A 413 -41.31 -61.70 -26.93
C ALA A 413 -41.17 -61.14 -25.50
N LEU A 414 -42.23 -61.25 -24.69
CA LEU A 414 -42.22 -60.82 -23.28
C LEU A 414 -41.22 -61.63 -22.43
N ARG A 415 -41.00 -62.92 -22.74
CA ARG A 415 -39.94 -63.74 -22.10
C ARG A 415 -38.54 -63.28 -22.50
N ALA A 416 -38.32 -62.92 -23.77
CA ALA A 416 -37.04 -62.41 -24.25
C ALA A 416 -36.71 -61.04 -23.61
N GLU A 417 -37.67 -60.13 -23.58
CA GLU A 417 -37.55 -58.82 -22.89
C GLU A 417 -37.27 -59.00 -21.39
N SER A 418 -38.04 -59.84 -20.70
CA SER A 418 -37.81 -60.19 -19.29
C SER A 418 -36.42 -60.79 -19.05
N GLY A 419 -35.88 -61.55 -20.02
CA GLY A 419 -34.51 -62.06 -20.00
C GLY A 419 -33.47 -60.95 -20.09
N LEU A 420 -33.62 -60.04 -21.06
CA LEU A 420 -32.73 -58.88 -21.22
C LEU A 420 -32.73 -57.99 -19.98
N LEU A 421 -33.92 -57.65 -19.44
CA LEU A 421 -34.07 -56.87 -18.21
C LEU A 421 -33.38 -57.54 -17.01
N ARG A 422 -33.48 -58.87 -16.88
CA ARG A 422 -32.75 -59.62 -15.84
C ARG A 422 -31.23 -59.50 -16.00
N THR A 423 -30.70 -59.69 -17.21
CA THR A 423 -29.25 -59.56 -17.44
C THR A 423 -28.72 -58.16 -17.18
N ARG A 424 -29.54 -57.11 -17.45
CA ARG A 424 -29.22 -55.72 -17.10
C ARG A 424 -29.17 -55.50 -15.59
N LEU A 425 -30.17 -55.99 -14.86
CA LEU A 425 -30.22 -55.91 -13.40
C LEU A 425 -29.04 -56.64 -12.74
N GLU A 426 -28.72 -57.85 -13.19
CA GLU A 426 -27.53 -58.58 -12.74
C GLU A 426 -26.22 -57.82 -13.03
N GLY A 427 -26.16 -57.05 -14.12
CA GLY A 427 -25.04 -56.16 -14.42
C GLY A 427 -24.92 -55.03 -13.40
N GLN A 428 -26.02 -54.32 -13.14
CA GLN A 428 -26.06 -53.24 -12.16
C GLN A 428 -25.82 -53.72 -10.71
N GLU A 429 -26.25 -54.94 -10.36
CA GLU A 429 -25.93 -55.55 -9.06
C GLU A 429 -24.43 -55.83 -8.93
N LYS A 430 -23.77 -56.32 -9.98
CA LYS A 430 -22.31 -56.55 -10.02
C LYS A 430 -21.54 -55.23 -9.94
N GLU A 431 -22.00 -54.18 -10.61
CA GLU A 431 -21.40 -52.83 -10.59
C GLU A 431 -21.55 -52.16 -9.22
N THR A 432 -22.77 -52.08 -8.68
CA THR A 432 -23.02 -51.53 -7.33
C THR A 432 -22.31 -52.34 -6.24
N GLY A 433 -22.16 -53.66 -6.43
CA GLY A 433 -21.35 -54.54 -5.58
C GLY A 433 -19.83 -54.28 -5.67
N GLN A 434 -19.32 -53.73 -6.77
CA GLN A 434 -17.93 -53.26 -6.90
C GLN A 434 -17.76 -51.88 -6.26
N LEU A 435 -18.64 -50.92 -6.56
CA LEU A 435 -18.63 -49.58 -5.98
C LEU A 435 -18.70 -49.65 -4.43
N ARG A 436 -19.57 -50.50 -3.87
CA ARG A 436 -19.65 -50.73 -2.41
C ARG A 436 -18.35 -51.28 -1.80
N LYS A 437 -17.54 -52.02 -2.56
CA LYS A 437 -16.21 -52.49 -2.10
C LYS A 437 -15.16 -51.38 -2.18
N GLN A 438 -15.23 -50.53 -3.21
CA GLN A 438 -14.35 -49.36 -3.34
C GLN A 438 -14.60 -48.35 -2.22
N ILE A 439 -15.86 -48.02 -1.95
CA ILE A 439 -16.26 -47.14 -0.83
C ILE A 439 -15.69 -47.66 0.49
N LYS A 440 -15.90 -48.94 0.83
CA LYS A 440 -15.32 -49.55 2.04
C LYS A 440 -13.79 -49.51 2.13
N HIS A 441 -13.10 -49.55 0.99
CA HIS A 441 -11.65 -49.42 0.96
C HIS A 441 -11.16 -47.97 1.11
N LEU A 442 -11.99 -46.98 0.76
CA LEU A 442 -11.74 -45.56 1.02
C LEU A 442 -12.06 -45.20 2.47
N GLU A 443 -13.21 -45.64 3.00
CA GLU A 443 -13.59 -45.51 4.43
C GLU A 443 -12.47 -46.03 5.36
N GLU A 444 -11.91 -47.20 5.07
CA GLU A 444 -10.82 -47.79 5.85
C GLU A 444 -9.50 -47.01 5.71
N LYS A 445 -9.20 -46.46 4.52
CA LYS A 445 -8.04 -45.58 4.31
C LYS A 445 -8.16 -44.27 5.06
N GLU A 446 -9.35 -43.68 5.05
CA GLU A 446 -9.68 -42.46 5.79
C GLU A 446 -9.54 -42.70 7.30
N ARG A 447 -10.08 -43.82 7.81
CA ARG A 447 -9.92 -44.24 9.20
C ARG A 447 -8.45 -44.33 9.61
N VAL A 448 -7.63 -45.03 8.83
CA VAL A 448 -6.19 -45.18 9.11
C VAL A 448 -5.42 -43.85 8.99
N ALA A 449 -5.80 -42.97 8.05
CA ALA A 449 -5.23 -41.63 7.94
C ALA A 449 -5.58 -40.76 9.15
N ASN A 450 -6.84 -40.78 9.61
CA ASN A 450 -7.30 -40.05 10.78
C ASN A 450 -6.64 -40.59 12.07
N GLU A 451 -6.52 -41.92 12.23
CA GLU A 451 -5.76 -42.54 13.33
C GLU A 451 -4.29 -42.11 13.32
N SER A 452 -3.67 -41.98 12.13
CA SER A 452 -2.29 -41.50 11.99
C SER A 452 -2.14 -40.02 12.37
N VAL A 453 -3.08 -39.17 11.96
CA VAL A 453 -3.09 -37.73 12.34
C VAL A 453 -3.30 -37.56 13.84
N ILE A 454 -4.21 -38.32 14.44
CA ILE A 454 -4.43 -38.32 15.90
C ILE A 454 -3.17 -38.77 16.64
N PHE A 455 -2.45 -39.79 16.14
CA PHE A 455 -1.18 -40.22 16.71
C PHE A 455 -0.13 -39.10 16.69
N TYR A 456 0.10 -38.47 15.53
CA TYR A 456 1.05 -37.34 15.42
C TYR A 456 0.66 -36.12 16.28
N LEU A 457 -0.63 -35.85 16.46
CA LEU A 457 -1.13 -34.81 17.37
C LEU A 457 -1.07 -35.18 18.86
N SER A 458 -0.72 -36.44 19.19
CA SER A 458 -0.56 -36.94 20.56
C SER A 458 0.90 -37.12 20.98
N GLU A 459 1.85 -36.89 20.06
CA GLU A 459 3.30 -37.04 20.27
C GLU A 459 4.04 -35.67 20.28
N VAL A 460 3.29 -34.57 20.37
CA VAL A 460 3.73 -33.16 20.43
C VAL A 460 3.21 -32.48 21.69
#